data_AF-A0A382C8Y4-F1
#
_entry.id   AF-A0A382C8Y4-F1
#
_cell.length_a   1.000
_cell.length_b   1.000
_cell.length_c   1.000
_cell.angle_alpha   90.00
_cell.angle_beta   90.00
_cell.angle_gamma   90.00
#
_symmetry.space_group_name_H-M   'P 1'
#
loop_
_entity.id
_entity.type
_entity.pdbx_description
1 polymer ?
#
loop_
_entity_poly.entity_id
_entity_poly.type
_entity_poly.pdbx_seq_one_letter_code
_entity_poly.pdbx_strand_id
1 'polypeptide(L)'
;MNNFQAFDQTALIFIGIYLSTLIIIGFFGYHARQENTLKDFYLAGNGFGLVVISLTFYATQYSGNTLFGYSGMTYRIGYAWIMCVHFMTAIVACYLIFAPKLYKRARQYNYITPTDYLQHRFGSNSLNIIVTVIMVFVLSNYLL
;
A
#
# COMPACT_ATOMS: atom_id res chain seq x y z
N MET A 1 36.33 24.16 11.34
CA MET A 1 35.61 22.89 11.17
C MET A 1 34.14 23.23 11.12
N ASN A 2 33.61 23.47 9.91
CA ASN A 2 32.25 23.95 9.73
C ASN A 2 31.29 22.77 9.93
N ASN A 3 30.41 22.88 10.91
CA ASN A 3 29.32 21.94 11.14
C ASN A 3 28.41 21.92 9.90
N PHE A 4 28.61 20.95 9.02
CA PHE A 4 27.62 20.59 8.01
C PHE A 4 26.42 19.97 8.74
N GLN A 5 25.52 20.81 9.24
CA GLN A 5 24.16 20.36 9.53
C GLN A 5 23.49 20.08 8.18
N ALA A 6 23.34 18.79 7.86
CA ALA A 6 22.68 18.36 6.62
C ALA A 6 21.21 18.82 6.52
N PHE A 7 20.60 19.21 7.65
CA PHE A 7 19.24 19.72 7.73
C PHE A 7 19.19 20.96 8.61
N ASP A 8 18.50 21.99 8.14
CA ASP A 8 18.20 23.18 8.93
C ASP A 8 17.37 22.80 10.18
N GLN A 9 17.52 23.56 11.27
CA GLN A 9 16.81 23.33 12.52
C GLN A 9 15.29 23.33 12.30
N THR A 10 14.80 24.21 11.42
CA THR A 10 13.39 24.26 11.02
C THR A 10 12.93 22.95 10.39
N ALA A 11 13.74 22.36 9.51
CA ALA A 11 13.41 21.10 8.83
C ALA A 11 13.29 19.94 9.83
N LEU A 12 14.20 19.87 10.82
CA LEU A 12 14.14 18.86 11.86
C LEU A 12 12.88 18.97 12.72
N ILE A 13 12.43 20.20 13.02
CA ILE A 13 11.18 20.43 13.76
C ILE A 13 9.98 19.91 12.95
N PHE A 14 9.91 20.23 11.65
CA PHE A 14 8.82 19.76 10.79
C PHE A 14 8.77 18.22 10.70
N ILE A 15 9.93 17.57 10.53
CA ILE A 15 10.03 16.10 10.52
C ILE A 15 9.58 15.52 11.86
N GLY A 16 10.03 16.11 12.97
CA GLY A 16 9.65 15.67 14.31
C GLY A 16 8.14 15.76 14.56
N ILE A 17 7.51 16.86 14.15
CA ILE A 17 6.05 17.03 14.23
C ILE A 17 5.36 15.97 13.37
N TYR A 18 5.77 15.81 12.12
CA TYR A 18 5.19 14.82 11.22
C TYR A 18 5.25 13.39 11.79
N LEU A 19 6.42 12.93 12.24
CA LEU A 19 6.57 11.61 12.84
C LEU A 19 5.73 11.46 14.11
N SER A 20 5.67 12.51 14.95
CA SER A 20 4.83 12.50 16.14
C SER A 20 3.35 12.35 15.79
N THR A 21 2.87 13.06 14.76
CA THR A 21 1.47 12.91 14.32
C THR A 21 1.16 11.50 13.84
N LEU A 22 2.08 10.84 13.12
CA LEU A 22 1.89 9.46 12.69
C LEU A 22 1.77 8.49 13.88
N ILE A 23 2.62 8.65 14.90
CA ILE A 23 2.58 7.83 16.11
C ILE A 23 1.26 8.06 16.86
N ILE A 24 0.84 9.32 17.01
CA ILE A 24 -0.41 9.67 17.68
C ILE A 24 -1.62 9.05 16.95
N ILE A 25 -1.67 9.17 15.62
CA ILE A 25 -2.73 8.56 14.81
C ILE A 25 -2.72 7.02 14.96
N GLY A 26 -1.54 6.40 14.95
CA GLY A 26 -1.39 4.96 15.17
C GLY A 26 -1.86 4.53 16.56
N PHE A 27 -1.57 5.32 17.59
CA PHE A 27 -2.02 5.09 18.96
C PHE A 27 -3.55 5.17 19.09
N PHE A 28 -4.16 6.20 18.51
CA PHE A 28 -5.62 6.30 18.46
C PHE A 28 -6.25 5.16 17.65
N GLY A 29 -5.64 4.78 16.53
CA GLY A 29 -6.08 3.63 15.72
C GLY A 29 -6.00 2.31 16.48
N TYR A 30 -5.00 2.13 17.34
CA TYR A 30 -4.89 0.98 18.22
C TYR A 30 -6.04 0.93 19.26
N HIS A 31 -6.37 2.07 19.86
CA HIS A 31 -7.46 2.17 20.84
C HIS A 31 -8.86 2.09 20.20
N ALA A 32 -8.98 2.40 18.91
CA ALA A 32 -10.23 2.33 18.17
C ALA A 32 -10.63 0.90 17.74
N ARG A 33 -9.79 -0.12 18.02
CA ARG A 33 -10.10 -1.52 17.75
C ARG A 33 -11.31 -1.96 18.57
N GLN A 34 -12.28 -2.59 17.91
CA GLN A 34 -13.49 -3.05 18.57
C GLN A 34 -13.39 -4.53 18.94
N GLU A 35 -12.63 -5.31 18.18
CA GLU A 35 -12.48 -6.75 18.41
C GLU A 35 -11.02 -7.19 18.26
N ASN A 36 -10.62 -8.19 19.05
CA ASN A 36 -9.30 -8.82 18.89
C ASN A 36 -9.32 -9.89 17.78
N THR A 37 -9.77 -9.51 16.57
CA THR A 37 -9.84 -10.40 15.41
C THR A 37 -8.93 -9.95 14.28
N LEU A 38 -8.46 -10.90 13.46
CA LEU A 38 -7.67 -10.59 12.25
C LEU A 38 -8.45 -9.71 11.27
N LYS A 39 -9.77 -9.87 11.23
CA LYS A 39 -10.67 -9.05 10.39
C LYS A 39 -10.71 -7.60 10.88
N ASP A 40 -10.76 -7.37 12.19
CA ASP A 40 -10.69 -6.01 12.73
C ASP A 40 -9.30 -5.40 12.48
N PHE A 41 -8.24 -6.18 12.66
CA PHE A 41 -6.87 -5.70 12.43
C PHE A 41 -6.58 -5.34 10.96
N TYR A 42 -6.92 -6.21 10.01
CA TYR A 42 -6.57 -6.01 8.59
C TYR A 42 -7.63 -5.25 7.78
N LEU A 43 -8.91 -5.33 8.18
CA LEU A 43 -10.03 -4.73 7.44
C LEU A 43 -10.78 -3.67 8.24
N ALA A 44 -10.34 -3.33 9.46
CA ALA A 44 -11.00 -2.40 10.37
C ALA A 44 -12.50 -2.70 10.55
N GLY A 45 -12.86 -3.99 10.60
CA GLY A 45 -14.24 -4.43 10.76
C GLY A 45 -15.16 -4.13 9.56
N ASN A 46 -14.60 -3.73 8.40
CA ASN A 46 -15.29 -3.09 7.26
C ASN A 46 -15.78 -1.66 7.54
N GLY A 47 -15.25 -1.00 8.57
CA GLY A 47 -15.66 0.34 8.99
C GLY A 47 -15.12 1.49 8.14
N PHE A 48 -14.13 1.25 7.28
CA PHE A 48 -13.60 2.32 6.42
C PHE A 48 -14.59 2.66 5.29
N GLY A 49 -14.99 3.93 5.23
CA GLY A 49 -15.77 4.46 4.12
C GLY A 49 -14.96 4.53 2.82
N LEU A 50 -15.66 4.69 1.69
CA LEU A 50 -15.06 4.74 0.35
C LEU A 50 -13.90 5.73 0.26
N VAL A 51 -14.08 6.94 0.81
CA VAL A 51 -13.07 8.00 0.77
C VAL A 51 -11.77 7.57 1.45
N VAL A 52 -11.86 6.99 2.65
CA VAL A 52 -10.69 6.55 3.41
C VAL A 52 -9.98 5.41 2.67
N ILE A 53 -10.73 4.43 2.15
CA ILE A 53 -10.17 3.32 1.37
C ILE A 53 -9.47 3.84 0.10
N SER A 54 -10.08 4.79 -0.61
CA SER A 54 -9.48 5.39 -1.81
C SER A 54 -8.19 6.15 -1.51
N LEU A 55 -8.16 6.92 -0.42
CA LEU A 55 -6.96 7.65 0.02
C LEU A 55 -5.85 6.69 0.44
N THR A 56 -6.17 5.64 1.21
CA THR A 56 -5.20 4.61 1.60
C THR A 56 -4.65 3.89 0.38
N PHE A 57 -5.52 3.52 -0.57
CA PHE A 57 -5.09 2.88 -1.83
C PHE A 57 -4.15 3.79 -2.63
N TYR A 58 -4.47 5.09 -2.74
CA TYR A 58 -3.61 6.06 -3.39
C TYR A 58 -2.25 6.17 -2.69
N ALA A 59 -2.23 6.30 -1.36
CA ALA A 59 -1.00 6.39 -0.58
C ALA A 59 -0.13 5.12 -0.69
N THR A 60 -0.74 3.93 -0.82
CA THR A 60 0.00 2.68 -1.07
C THR A 60 0.61 2.64 -2.47
N GLN A 61 -0.11 3.14 -3.49
CA GLN A 61 0.38 3.11 -4.87
C GLN A 61 1.48 4.12 -5.16
N TYR A 62 1.45 5.28 -4.50
CA TYR A 62 2.41 6.38 -4.75
C TYR A 62 3.26 6.63 -3.50
N SER A 63 4.52 6.20 -3.55
CA SER A 63 5.49 6.37 -2.46
C SER A 63 6.65 7.28 -2.85
N GLY A 64 7.57 7.51 -1.91
CA GLY A 64 8.81 8.25 -2.19
C GLY A 64 9.64 7.62 -3.32
N ASN A 65 9.68 6.29 -3.41
CA ASN A 65 10.39 5.57 -4.48
C ASN A 65 9.83 5.94 -5.86
N THR A 66 8.50 6.03 -5.97
CA THR A 66 7.81 6.49 -7.18
C THR A 66 8.19 7.93 -7.51
N LEU A 67 8.13 8.84 -6.54
CA LEU A 67 8.43 10.26 -6.79
C LEU A 67 9.84 10.46 -7.36
N PHE A 68 10.86 9.89 -6.71
CA PHE A 68 12.25 10.02 -7.15
C PHE A 68 12.55 9.22 -8.42
N GLY A 69 11.99 8.01 -8.54
CA GLY A 69 12.20 7.16 -9.72
C GLY A 69 11.64 7.77 -11.00
N TYR A 70 10.42 8.31 -10.93
CA TYR A 70 9.77 8.91 -12.10
C TYR A 70 10.41 10.26 -12.47
N SER A 71 10.77 11.10 -11.51
CA SER A 71 11.48 12.34 -11.80
C SER A 71 12.88 12.08 -12.37
N GLY A 72 13.60 11.10 -11.83
CA GLY A 72 14.93 10.71 -12.31
C GLY A 72 14.90 10.14 -13.73
N MET A 73 13.90 9.30 -14.05
CA MET A 73 13.71 8.80 -15.41
C MET A 73 13.29 9.90 -16.39
N THR A 74 12.42 10.82 -15.96
CA THR A 74 12.06 11.99 -16.77
C THR A 74 13.28 12.85 -17.08
N TYR A 75 14.18 13.05 -16.11
CA TYR A 75 15.43 13.78 -16.32
C TYR A 75 16.34 13.10 -17.36
N ARG A 76 16.41 11.75 -17.36
CA ARG A 76 17.30 10.99 -18.26
C ARG A 76 16.75 10.81 -19.67
N ILE A 77 15.44 10.56 -19.81
CA ILE A 77 14.80 10.11 -21.06
C ILE A 77 13.89 11.21 -21.64
N GLY A 78 13.59 12.24 -20.86
CA GLY A 78 12.76 13.37 -21.27
C GLY A 78 11.32 12.96 -21.57
N TYR A 79 10.76 13.58 -22.61
CA TYR A 79 9.35 13.43 -22.98
C TYR A 79 8.92 12.00 -23.29
N ALA A 80 9.84 11.13 -23.75
CA ALA A 80 9.53 9.73 -24.03
C ALA A 80 9.00 8.98 -22.80
N TRP A 81 9.32 9.44 -21.58
CA TRP A 81 8.82 8.84 -20.35
C TRP A 81 7.29 9.01 -20.15
N ILE A 82 6.60 9.83 -20.95
CA ILE A 82 5.12 9.96 -20.91
C ILE A 82 4.40 8.62 -21.15
N MET A 83 5.07 7.64 -21.74
CA MET A 83 4.59 6.26 -21.84
C MET A 83 4.22 5.66 -20.47
N CYS A 84 4.85 6.09 -19.37
CA CYS A 84 4.54 5.60 -18.03
C CYS A 84 3.07 5.85 -17.64
N VAL A 85 2.46 6.94 -18.09
CA VAL A 85 1.05 7.28 -17.83
C VAL A 85 0.12 6.20 -18.41
N HIS A 86 0.45 5.67 -19.59
CA HIS A 86 -0.34 4.62 -20.23
C HIS A 86 -0.25 3.31 -19.43
N PHE A 87 0.95 2.96 -18.94
CA PHE A 87 1.13 1.80 -18.06
C PHE A 87 0.36 1.94 -16.75
N MET A 88 0.41 3.11 -16.10
CA MET A 88 -0.34 3.36 -14.86
C MET A 88 -1.84 3.28 -15.08
N THR A 89 -2.34 3.83 -16.19
CA THR A 89 -3.76 3.78 -16.56
C THR A 89 -4.20 2.34 -16.84
N ALA A 90 -3.37 1.53 -17.51
CA ALA A 90 -3.65 0.12 -17.75
C ALA A 90 -3.75 -0.69 -16.46
N ILE A 91 -2.88 -0.43 -15.48
CA ILE A 91 -2.94 -1.06 -14.15
C ILE A 91 -4.26 -0.73 -13.45
N VAL A 92 -4.68 0.54 -13.48
CA VAL A 92 -5.98 0.97 -12.90
C VAL A 92 -7.14 0.28 -13.61
N ALA A 93 -7.12 0.19 -14.95
CA ALA A 93 -8.14 -0.51 -15.71
C ALA A 93 -8.24 -2.00 -15.32
N CYS A 94 -7.11 -2.68 -15.18
CA CYS A 94 -7.06 -4.05 -14.67
C CYS A 94 -7.70 -4.15 -13.29
N TYR A 95 -7.35 -3.27 -12.34
CA TYR A 95 -7.96 -3.27 -11.01
C TYR A 95 -9.48 -3.10 -11.08
N LEU A 96 -9.99 -2.16 -11.88
CA LEU A 96 -11.43 -1.93 -12.00
C LEU A 96 -12.18 -3.14 -12.60
N ILE A 97 -11.52 -3.98 -13.39
CA ILE A 97 -12.12 -5.21 -13.94
C ILE A 97 -12.15 -6.34 -12.90
N PHE A 98 -11.06 -6.51 -12.13
CA PHE A 98 -10.89 -7.64 -11.22
C PHE A 98 -11.38 -7.35 -9.79
N ALA A 99 -11.11 -6.17 -9.25
CA ALA A 99 -11.39 -5.81 -7.86
C ALA A 99 -12.88 -5.88 -7.50
N PRO A 100 -13.85 -5.42 -8.32
CA PRO A 100 -15.27 -5.50 -7.95
C PRO A 100 -15.77 -6.95 -7.82
N LYS A 101 -15.26 -7.86 -8.68
CA LYS A 101 -15.61 -9.29 -8.64
C LYS A 101 -15.00 -9.94 -7.40
N LEU A 102 -13.74 -9.63 -7.10
CA LEU A 102 -13.05 -10.16 -5.93
C LEU A 102 -13.65 -9.63 -4.63
N TYR A 103 -13.99 -8.35 -4.57
CA TYR A 103 -14.63 -7.70 -3.42
C TYR A 103 -15.96 -8.37 -3.05
N LYS A 104 -16.83 -8.64 -4.03
CA LYS A 104 -18.09 -9.36 -3.79
C LYS A 104 -17.85 -10.76 -3.19
N ARG A 105 -16.87 -11.50 -3.71
CA ARG A 105 -16.53 -12.84 -3.20
C ARG A 105 -15.88 -12.78 -1.82
N ALA A 106 -14.97 -11.83 -1.60
CA ALA A 106 -14.32 -11.63 -0.31
C ALA A 106 -15.34 -11.34 0.80
N ARG A 107 -16.38 -10.56 0.50
CA ARG A 107 -17.47 -10.29 1.45
C ARG A 107 -18.37 -11.52 1.70
N GLN A 108 -18.63 -12.33 0.68
CA GLN A 108 -19.47 -13.52 0.80
C GLN A 108 -18.79 -14.63 1.61
N TYR A 109 -17.50 -14.84 1.38
CA TYR A 109 -16.73 -15.96 1.98
C TYR A 109 -15.80 -15.50 3.12
N ASN A 110 -15.87 -14.23 3.53
CA ASN A 110 -15.03 -13.62 4.57
C ASN A 110 -13.51 -13.81 4.34
N TYR A 111 -13.04 -13.62 3.10
CA TYR A 111 -11.60 -13.63 2.81
C TYR A 111 -10.90 -12.45 3.46
N ILE A 112 -9.77 -12.72 4.12
CA ILE A 112 -8.91 -11.70 4.72
C ILE A 112 -7.64 -11.54 3.87
N THR A 113 -7.12 -12.65 3.34
CA THR A 113 -5.91 -12.66 2.52
C THR A 113 -6.21 -13.00 1.05
N PRO A 114 -5.39 -12.53 0.09
CA PRO A 114 -5.49 -12.95 -1.31
C PRO A 114 -5.33 -14.47 -1.50
N THR A 115 -4.55 -15.11 -0.62
CA THR A 115 -4.36 -16.56 -0.60
C THR A 115 -5.60 -17.32 -0.13
N ASP A 116 -6.47 -16.74 0.69
CA ASP A 116 -7.76 -17.35 1.05
C ASP A 116 -8.63 -17.57 -0.19
N TYR A 117 -8.62 -16.61 -1.12
CA TYR A 117 -9.31 -16.75 -2.40
C TYR A 117 -8.71 -17.88 -3.25
N LEU A 118 -7.38 -18.00 -3.30
CA LEU A 118 -6.71 -19.06 -4.04
C LEU A 118 -6.97 -20.44 -3.43
N GLN A 119 -6.94 -20.54 -2.10
CA GLN A 119 -7.28 -21.77 -1.40
C GLN A 119 -8.72 -22.20 -1.69
N HIS A 120 -9.67 -21.26 -1.61
CA HIS A 120 -11.06 -21.56 -1.91
C HIS A 120 -11.27 -21.94 -3.38
N ARG A 121 -10.51 -21.35 -4.31
CA ARG A 121 -10.67 -21.58 -5.76
C ARG A 121 -10.01 -22.87 -6.26
N PHE A 122 -8.86 -23.23 -5.70
CA PHE A 122 -7.97 -24.29 -6.20
C PHE A 122 -7.74 -25.44 -5.21
N GLY A 123 -8.01 -25.24 -3.91
CA GLY A 123 -7.89 -26.28 -2.88
C GLY A 123 -6.46 -26.79 -2.64
N SER A 124 -5.43 -26.09 -3.12
CA SER A 124 -4.05 -26.55 -3.09
C SER A 124 -3.19 -25.75 -2.11
N ASN A 125 -2.73 -26.42 -1.06
CA ASN A 125 -1.85 -25.82 -0.06
C ASN A 125 -0.48 -25.45 -0.64
N SER A 126 0.05 -26.22 -1.60
CA SER A 126 1.34 -25.92 -2.25
C SER A 126 1.26 -24.63 -3.06
N LEU A 127 0.15 -24.41 -3.77
CA LEU A 127 -0.09 -23.18 -4.53
C LEU A 127 -0.12 -21.95 -3.60
N ASN A 128 -0.80 -22.06 -2.45
CA ASN A 128 -0.84 -20.94 -1.50
C ASN A 128 0.52 -20.58 -0.96
N ILE A 129 1.34 -21.58 -0.61
CA ILE A 129 2.71 -21.34 -0.10
C ILE A 129 3.53 -20.62 -1.17
N ILE A 130 3.51 -21.12 -2.41
CA ILE A 130 4.23 -20.51 -3.53
C ILE A 130 3.80 -19.05 -3.71
N VAL A 131 2.49 -18.80 -3.77
CA VAL A 131 1.98 -17.44 -3.94
C VAL A 131 2.32 -16.55 -2.75
N THR A 132 2.21 -17.04 -1.52
CA THR A 132 2.61 -16.30 -0.32
C THR A 132 4.07 -15.88 -0.39
N VAL A 133 4.96 -16.81 -0.74
CA VAL A 133 6.40 -16.53 -0.87
C VAL A 133 6.67 -15.49 -1.96
N ILE A 134 6.00 -15.61 -3.12
CA ILE A 134 6.13 -14.62 -4.20
C ILE A 134 5.64 -13.25 -3.73
N MET A 135 4.50 -13.17 -3.04
CA MET A 135 3.96 -11.90 -2.54
C MET A 135 4.92 -11.25 -1.54
N VAL A 136 5.47 -12.02 -0.60
CA VAL A 136 6.47 -11.53 0.35
C VAL A 136 7.73 -11.06 -0.37
N PHE A 137 8.23 -11.82 -1.33
CA PHE A 137 9.40 -11.46 -2.12
C PHE A 137 9.20 -10.15 -2.91
N VAL A 138 8.04 -9.99 -3.55
CA VAL A 138 7.69 -8.76 -4.27
C VAL A 138 7.57 -7.57 -3.31
N LEU A 139 6.94 -7.74 -2.15
CA LEU A 139 6.87 -6.70 -1.12
C LEU A 139 8.25 -6.30 -0.59
N SER A 140 9.16 -7.27 -0.43
CA SER A 140 10.54 -6.99 -0.02
C SER A 140 11.31 -6.15 -1.05
N ASN A 141 10.98 -6.25 -2.34
CA ASN A 141 11.58 -5.39 -3.35
C ASN A 141 11.21 -3.91 -3.16
N TYR A 142 10.06 -3.60 -2.55
CA TYR A 142 9.69 -2.22 -2.20
C TYR A 142 10.44 -1.68 -0.97
N LEU A 143 11.18 -2.51 -0.22
CA LEU A 143 12.02 -2.09 0.91
C LEU A 143 13.45 -1.72 0.50
N LEU A 144 13.89 -2.10 -0.71
CA LEU A 144 15.21 -1.82 -1.28
C LEU A 144 15.16 -0.60 -2.22
#